data_AF-A0A8S0FV79-F1
#
_entry.id   AF-A0A8S0FV79-F1
#
_cell.length_a   1.000
_cell.length_b   1.000
_cell.length_c   1.000
_cell.angle_alpha   90.00
_cell.angle_beta   90.00
_cell.angle_gamma   90.00
#
_symmetry.space_group_name_H-M   'P 1'
#
loop_
_entity.id
_entity.type
_entity.pdbx_description
1 polymer ?
#
loop_
_entity_poly.entity_id
_entity_poly.type
_entity_poly.pdbx_seq_one_letter_code
_entity_poly.pdbx_strand_id
1 'polypeptide(L)'
;MVIKACRQGYKVYYYRLKALMEQCYQGHADGRYSKLLTRLNNSDLLLLDDWGLEPLSSEQRSDLLEIVDLMYQRGSIIVVSQLPVENWYKMIGDSTHADARSLVHQIHCFQVP
;
A
#
# COMPACT_ATOMS: atom_id res chain seq x y z
N MET A 1 6.22 6.63 15.30
CA MET A 1 5.90 7.59 14.21
C MET A 1 4.38 7.81 14.09
N VAL A 2 3.59 6.75 13.91
CA VAL A 2 2.11 6.78 13.81
C VAL A 2 1.43 7.56 14.94
N ILE A 3 1.77 7.27 16.20
CA ILE A 3 1.17 7.95 17.37
C ILE A 3 1.41 9.47 17.33
N LYS A 4 2.55 9.92 16.79
CA LYS A 4 2.88 11.36 16.68
C LYS A 4 2.05 12.02 15.57
N ALA A 5 1.86 11.35 14.43
CA ALA A 5 1.00 11.83 13.34
C ALA A 5 -0.48 11.93 13.78
N CYS A 6 -1.00 10.90 14.46
CA CYS A 6 -2.37 10.94 14.99
C CYS A 6 -2.56 12.09 16.00
N ARG A 7 -1.55 12.37 16.84
CA ARG A 7 -1.58 13.49 17.80
C ARG A 7 -1.54 14.88 17.15
N GLN A 8 -1.11 14.97 15.89
CA GLN A 8 -1.09 16.20 15.12
C GLN A 8 -2.36 16.40 14.28
N GLY A 9 -3.36 15.52 14.42
CA GLY A 9 -4.63 15.62 13.73
C GLY A 9 -4.65 14.98 12.34
N TYR A 10 -3.55 14.35 11.91
CA TYR A 10 -3.52 13.62 10.64
C TYR A 10 -4.39 12.37 10.71
N LYS A 11 -5.20 12.15 9.67
CA LYS A 11 -6.00 10.95 9.48
C LYS A 11 -5.10 9.83 8.95
N VAL A 12 -4.66 8.98 9.86
CA VAL A 12 -3.80 7.84 9.54
C VAL A 12 -4.63 6.57 9.43
N TYR A 13 -4.47 5.81 8.35
CA TYR A 13 -4.92 4.42 8.30
C TYR A 13 -3.75 3.46 8.38
N TYR A 14 -3.97 2.35 9.04
CA TYR A 14 -3.03 1.25 9.17
C TYR A 14 -3.66 -0.03 8.63
N TYR A 15 -2.93 -0.74 7.77
CA TYR A 15 -3.32 -2.04 7.26
C TYR A 15 -2.12 -2.98 7.23
N ARG A 16 -2.34 -4.25 7.57
CA ARG A 16 -1.48 -5.33 7.06
C ARG A 16 -1.77 -5.50 5.57
N LEU A 17 -0.74 -5.63 4.74
CA LEU A 17 -0.89 -5.69 3.29
C LEU A 17 -1.86 -6.79 2.86
N LYS A 18 -1.73 -8.00 3.40
CA LYS A 18 -2.63 -9.12 3.12
C LYS A 18 -4.10 -8.80 3.42
N ALA A 19 -4.36 -8.16 4.55
CA ALA A 19 -5.72 -7.79 4.96
C ALA A 19 -6.31 -6.68 4.08
N LEU A 20 -5.48 -5.77 3.56
CA LEU A 20 -5.93 -4.78 2.58
C LEU A 20 -6.28 -5.45 1.25
N MET A 21 -5.43 -6.35 0.76
CA MET A 21 -5.68 -7.09 -0.48
C MET A 21 -6.95 -7.95 -0.39
N GLU A 22 -7.22 -8.56 0.77
CA GLU A 22 -8.47 -9.29 1.01
C GLU A 22 -9.70 -8.37 0.99
N GLN A 23 -9.58 -7.15 1.53
CA GLN A 23 -10.64 -6.13 1.42
C GLN A 23 -10.86 -5.65 -0.01
N CYS A 24 -9.81 -5.56 -0.82
CA CYS A 24 -9.94 -5.27 -2.25
C CYS A 24 -10.72 -6.38 -2.95
N TYR A 25 -10.30 -7.63 -2.76
CA TYR A 25 -10.96 -8.82 -3.33
C TYR A 25 -12.45 -8.90 -2.97
N GLN A 26 -12.79 -8.80 -1.69
CA GLN A 26 -14.20 -8.78 -1.24
C GLN A 26 -14.93 -7.54 -1.75
N GLY A 27 -14.23 -6.41 -1.85
CA GLY A 27 -14.77 -5.16 -2.37
C GLY A 27 -15.18 -5.26 -3.83
N HIS A 28 -14.42 -5.98 -4.65
CA HIS A 28 -14.76 -6.26 -6.04
C HIS A 28 -16.00 -7.14 -6.16
N ALA A 29 -16.09 -8.20 -5.34
CA ALA A 29 -17.24 -9.11 -5.34
C ALA A 29 -18.56 -8.45 -4.94
N ASP A 30 -18.53 -7.56 -3.93
CA ASP A 30 -19.74 -6.95 -3.35
C ASP A 30 -19.96 -5.47 -3.76
N GLY A 31 -19.18 -4.96 -4.72
CA GLY A 31 -19.27 -3.56 -5.19
C GLY A 31 -18.84 -2.50 -4.16
N ARG A 32 -18.07 -2.90 -3.13
CA ARG A 32 -17.57 -2.02 -2.06
C ARG A 32 -16.16 -1.46 -2.34
N TYR A 33 -15.51 -1.88 -3.41
CA TYR A 33 -14.15 -1.45 -3.76
C TYR A 33 -14.02 0.08 -3.90
N SER A 34 -14.96 0.73 -4.59
CA SER A 34 -14.98 2.20 -4.73
C SER A 34 -15.09 2.94 -3.40
N LYS A 35 -15.80 2.37 -2.42
CA LYS A 35 -15.91 2.91 -1.06
C LYS A 35 -14.60 2.76 -0.30
N LEU A 36 -13.88 1.64 -0.50
CA LEU A 36 -12.54 1.45 0.06
C LEU A 36 -11.57 2.50 -0.50
N LEU A 37 -11.53 2.69 -1.82
CA LEU A 37 -10.70 3.72 -2.46
C LEU A 37 -11.03 5.13 -1.94
N THR A 38 -12.32 5.47 -1.83
CA THR A 38 -12.75 6.78 -1.30
C THR A 38 -12.32 6.95 0.16
N ARG A 39 -12.36 5.90 0.96
CA ARG A 39 -11.90 5.93 2.35
C ARG A 39 -10.40 6.18 2.41
N LEU A 40 -9.61 5.46 1.62
CA LEU A 40 -8.16 5.61 1.55
C LEU A 40 -7.77 7.01 1.05
N ASN A 41 -8.40 7.52 -0.02
CA ASN A 41 -8.16 8.86 -0.56
C ASN A 41 -8.41 10.01 0.44
N ASN A 42 -9.20 9.75 1.49
CA ASN A 42 -9.48 10.73 2.54
C ASN A 42 -8.50 10.65 3.71
N SER A 43 -7.40 9.90 3.58
CA SER A 43 -6.34 9.81 4.58
C SER A 43 -5.13 10.66 4.21
N ASP A 44 -4.49 11.19 5.25
CA ASP A 44 -3.24 11.95 5.11
C ASP A 44 -2.03 11.01 5.06
N LEU A 45 -2.16 9.83 5.69
CA LEU A 45 -1.12 8.82 5.76
C LEU A 45 -1.73 7.41 5.73
N LEU A 46 -1.26 6.58 4.82
CA LEU A 46 -1.50 5.15 4.79
C LEU A 46 -0.24 4.40 5.23
N LEU A 47 -0.35 3.63 6.31
CA LEU A 47 0.70 2.71 6.73
C LEU A 47 0.34 1.29 6.32
N LEU A 48 1.24 0.66 5.59
CA LEU A 48 1.16 -0.73 5.16
C LEU A 48 2.24 -1.54 5.87
N ASP A 49 1.83 -2.58 6.57
CA ASP A 49 2.72 -3.53 7.25
C ASP A 49 2.71 -4.90 6.56
N ASP A 50 3.62 -5.80 6.96
CA ASP A 50 3.75 -7.16 6.43
C ASP A 50 4.09 -7.21 4.92
N TRP A 51 4.83 -6.22 4.42
CA TRP A 51 5.26 -6.22 3.03
C TRP A 51 6.27 -7.33 2.73
N GLY A 52 6.02 -8.08 1.66
CA GLY A 52 6.96 -9.05 1.12
C GLY A 52 6.96 -10.42 1.80
N LEU A 53 5.93 -10.74 2.60
CA LEU A 53 5.77 -12.11 3.11
C LEU A 53 5.46 -13.12 1.99
N GLU A 54 4.71 -12.69 0.98
CA GLU A 54 4.34 -13.47 -0.20
C GLU A 54 4.37 -12.58 -1.47
N PRO A 55 4.63 -13.16 -2.66
CA PRO A 55 4.49 -12.42 -3.92
C PRO A 55 3.05 -11.97 -4.14
N LEU A 56 2.87 -10.76 -4.66
CA LEU A 56 1.55 -10.26 -5.05
C LEU A 56 1.05 -10.97 -6.31
N SER A 57 -0.23 -11.32 -6.32
CA SER A 57 -0.91 -11.73 -7.55
C SER A 57 -1.02 -10.55 -8.52
N SER A 58 -1.31 -10.82 -9.81
CA SER A 58 -1.48 -9.75 -10.79
C SER A 58 -2.63 -8.80 -10.43
N GLU A 59 -3.71 -9.32 -9.84
CA GLU A 59 -4.87 -8.54 -9.41
C GLU A 59 -4.52 -7.66 -8.20
N GLN A 60 -3.89 -8.25 -7.19
CA GLN A 60 -3.41 -7.52 -6.00
C GLN A 60 -2.42 -6.41 -6.36
N ARG A 61 -1.56 -6.65 -7.35
CA ARG A 61 -0.65 -5.63 -7.87
C ARG A 61 -1.39 -4.47 -8.52
N SER A 62 -2.40 -4.74 -9.34
CA SER A 62 -3.24 -3.71 -9.96
C SER A 62 -3.96 -2.88 -8.89
N ASP A 63 -4.60 -3.54 -7.92
CA ASP A 63 -5.29 -2.86 -6.82
C ASP A 63 -4.33 -1.97 -6.02
N LEU A 64 -3.13 -2.49 -5.71
CA LEU A 64 -2.14 -1.74 -4.97
C LEU A 64 -1.61 -0.54 -5.76
N LEU A 65 -1.34 -0.68 -7.06
CA LEU A 65 -0.94 0.43 -7.93
C LEU A 65 -2.01 1.53 -7.95
N GLU A 66 -3.28 1.16 -8.09
CA GLU A 66 -4.39 2.11 -8.08
C GLU A 66 -4.47 2.87 -6.74
N ILE A 67 -4.35 2.17 -5.61
CA ILE A 67 -4.30 2.79 -4.29
C ILE A 67 -3.11 3.74 -4.16
N VAL A 68 -1.93 3.32 -4.66
CA VAL A 68 -0.71 4.10 -4.59
C VAL A 68 -0.83 5.40 -5.41
N ASP A 69 -1.28 5.32 -6.65
CA ASP A 69 -1.47 6.47 -7.53
C ASP A 69 -2.52 7.46 -6.97
N LEU A 70 -3.61 6.94 -6.42
CA LEU A 70 -4.67 7.74 -5.81
C LEU A 70 -4.18 8.48 -4.55
N MET A 71 -3.36 7.82 -3.73
CA MET A 71 -2.77 8.42 -2.53
C MET A 71 -1.63 9.38 -2.86
N TYR A 72 -0.84 9.14 -3.90
CA TYR A 72 0.30 9.99 -4.27
C TYR A 72 -0.10 11.43 -4.57
N GLN A 73 -1.33 11.65 -5.05
CA GLN A 73 -1.83 12.99 -5.32
C GLN A 73 -2.21 13.78 -4.07
N ARG A 74 -2.39 13.14 -2.90
CA ARG A 74 -3.06 13.76 -1.75
C ARG A 74 -2.49 13.43 -0.38
N GLY A 75 -1.79 12.32 -0.21
CA GLY A 75 -1.29 11.83 1.06
C GLY A 75 0.05 11.13 0.93
N SER A 76 0.48 10.49 2.01
CA SER A 76 1.72 9.72 2.04
C SER A 76 1.45 8.24 2.26
N ILE A 77 2.33 7.38 1.73
CA ILE A 77 2.31 5.95 1.99
C ILE A 77 3.63 5.58 2.66
N ILE A 78 3.52 4.94 3.82
CA ILE A 78 4.65 4.32 4.51
C ILE A 78 4.47 2.81 4.45
N VAL A 79 5.46 2.11 3.92
CA VAL A 79 5.51 0.65 3.99
C VAL A 79 6.55 0.24 5.02
N VAL A 80 6.14 -0.70 5.87
CA VAL A 80 6.99 -1.39 6.84
C VAL A 80 7.26 -2.80 6.29
N SER A 81 8.54 -3.13 6.16
CA SER A 81 8.97 -4.44 5.66
C SER A 81 10.15 -4.97 6.46
N GLN A 82 10.18 -6.29 6.60
CA GLN A 82 11.34 -7.05 7.08
C GLN A 82 12.27 -7.44 5.92
N LEU A 83 11.82 -7.28 4.67
CA LEU A 83 12.65 -7.55 3.50
C LEU A 83 13.50 -6.33 3.13
N PRO A 84 14.78 -6.54 2.75
CA PRO A 84 15.58 -5.51 2.09
C PRO A 84 14.85 -4.97 0.84
N VAL A 85 14.93 -3.66 0.61
CA VAL A 85 14.29 -2.97 -0.53
C VAL A 85 14.67 -3.60 -1.88
N GLU A 86 15.89 -4.12 -1.99
CA GLU A 86 16.41 -4.82 -3.17
C GLU A 86 15.55 -6.03 -3.58
N ASN A 87 14.87 -6.66 -2.62
CA ASN A 87 14.03 -7.84 -2.84
C ASN A 87 12.56 -7.48 -3.14
N TRP A 88 12.17 -6.20 -3.06
CA TRP A 88 10.78 -5.81 -3.29
C TRP A 88 10.34 -6.01 -4.73
N TYR A 89 11.24 -5.78 -5.70
CA TYR A 89 10.95 -6.02 -7.11
C TYR A 89 10.51 -7.47 -7.37
N LYS A 90 11.13 -8.43 -6.68
CA LYS A 90 10.75 -9.85 -6.77
C LYS A 90 9.36 -10.13 -6.19
N MET A 91 8.92 -9.35 -5.20
CA MET A 91 7.62 -9.50 -4.55
C MET A 91 6.48 -8.83 -5.28
N ILE A 92 6.77 -7.73 -5.98
CA ILE A 92 5.82 -7.14 -6.91
C ILE A 92 5.60 -8.11 -8.07
N GLY A 93 6.61 -8.87 -8.52
CA GLY A 93 6.52 -9.88 -9.58
C GLY A 93 6.96 -9.33 -10.96
N ASP A 94 6.83 -10.13 -12.02
CA ASP A 94 7.21 -9.78 -13.42
C ASP A 94 6.31 -8.70 -14.06
N SER A 95 5.96 -7.65 -13.32
CA SER A 95 5.49 -6.40 -13.91
C SER A 95 6.63 -5.73 -14.67
N THR A 96 6.30 -5.08 -15.78
CA THR A 96 7.19 -4.14 -16.49
C THR A 96 8.01 -3.36 -15.47
N HIS A 97 9.34 -3.36 -15.59
CA HIS A 97 10.26 -2.69 -14.64
C HIS A 97 9.82 -1.26 -14.26
N ALA A 98 9.10 -0.58 -15.16
CA ALA A 98 8.49 0.72 -14.95
C ALA A 98 7.45 0.76 -13.82
N ASP A 99 6.53 -0.21 -13.75
CA ASP A 99 5.42 -0.20 -12.78
C ASP A 99 5.92 -0.48 -11.37
N ALA A 100 6.79 -1.48 -11.23
CA ALA A 100 7.46 -1.78 -9.96
C ALA A 100 8.34 -0.61 -9.50
N ARG A 101 9.03 0.06 -10.43
CA ARG A 101 9.83 1.26 -10.10
C ARG A 101 8.93 2.43 -9.68
N SER A 102 7.81 2.66 -10.35
CA SER A 102 6.85 3.70 -9.97
C SER A 102 6.34 3.47 -8.56
N LEU A 103 5.90 2.24 -8.26
CA LEU A 103 5.37 1.86 -6.96
C LEU A 103 6.42 2.03 -5.84
N VAL A 104 7.66 1.56 -6.06
CA VAL A 104 8.75 1.73 -5.09
C VAL A 104 9.12 3.21 -4.91
N HIS A 105 9.07 4.02 -5.97
CA HIS A 105 9.44 5.44 -5.90
C HIS A 105 8.42 6.27 -5.12
N GLN A 106 7.14 5.92 -5.20
CA GLN A 106 6.05 6.64 -4.53
C GLN A 106 5.89 6.24 -3.04
N ILE A 107 6.54 5.16 -2.62
CA ILE A 107 6.42 4.61 -1.26
C ILE A 107 7.63 4.99 -0.42
N HIS A 108 7.37 5.52 0.78
CA HIS A 108 8.41 5.71 1.78
C HIS A 108 8.61 4.40 2.55
N CYS A 109 9.80 3.81 2.44
CA CYS A 109 10.13 2.56 3.12
C CYS A 109 10.77 2.82 4.48
N PHE A 110 10.28 2.11 5.50
CA PHE A 110 10.97 1.97 6.78
C PHE A 110 11.31 0.51 7.02
N GLN A 111 12.60 0.17 6.96
CA GLN A 111 13.08 -1.16 7.26
C GLN A 111 13.22 -1.30 8.78
N VAL A 112 12.56 -2.31 9.35
CA VAL A 112 12.72 -2.65 10.76
C VAL A 112 13.88 -3.64 10.87
N PRO A 113 14.84 -3.44 11.80
CA PRO A 113 15.99 -4.33 11.98
C PRO A 113 15.59 -5.72 12.48
#